data_AF-A0A9P4NGB6-F1
#
_entry.id   AF-A0A9P4NGB6-F1
#
_cell.length_a   1.000
_cell.length_b   1.000
_cell.length_c   1.000
_cell.angle_alpha   90.00
_cell.angle_beta   90.00
_cell.angle_gamma   90.00
#
_symmetry.space_group_name_H-M   'P 1'
#
loop_
_entity.id
_entity.type
_entity.pdbx_description
1 polymer ?
#
loop_
_entity_poly.entity_id
_entity_poly.type
_entity_poly.pdbx_seq_one_letter_code
_entity_poly.pdbx_strand_id
1 'polypeptide(L)'
;MVSRSILISLPITVIAIILAKATKDLSRCMFKIGYHKITAYFDHPYQAYLDNCDGPAELIHGEYMVKLKPGHSLRSHSKAIGTDIEKHITSHRDHNTFFDMESIFYDAQGIGTELLMRIRADPGVYLIGCNTVENLDDFLSIEMESAGPVHSLRTADEDVGTLL
;
A
#
# COMPACT_ATOMS: atom_id res chain seq x y z
N MET A 1 58.83 60.97 9.66
CA MET A 1 58.66 59.54 9.97
C MET A 1 57.33 59.10 9.37
N VAL A 2 57.37 58.40 8.23
CA VAL A 2 56.16 57.97 7.51
C VAL A 2 55.89 56.52 7.92
N SER A 3 54.85 56.32 8.73
CA SER A 3 54.45 55.00 9.24
C SER A 3 53.84 54.19 8.11
N ARG A 4 54.56 53.17 7.65
CA ARG A 4 54.09 52.17 6.69
C ARG A 4 53.40 51.05 7.48
N SER A 5 52.08 51.10 7.56
CA SER A 5 51.25 50.00 8.05
C SER A 5 50.12 49.75 7.05
N ILE A 6 50.45 49.10 5.94
CA ILE A 6 49.47 48.64 4.96
C ILE A 6 49.81 47.19 4.62
N LEU A 7 48.76 46.37 4.50
CA LEU A 7 48.68 45.03 3.87
C LEU A 7 48.93 43.78 4.75
N ILE A 8 48.02 43.46 5.68
CA ILE A 8 47.68 42.05 6.00
C ILE A 8 46.16 41.85 6.26
N SER A 9 45.28 42.67 5.67
CA SER A 9 43.81 42.59 5.91
C SER A 9 43.02 41.95 4.76
N LEU A 10 43.62 41.84 3.57
CA LEU A 10 42.94 41.38 2.36
C LEU A 10 42.66 39.86 2.24
N PRO A 11 43.37 38.91 2.89
CA PRO A 11 43.03 37.49 2.70
C PRO A 11 41.77 37.08 3.48
N ILE A 12 41.50 37.71 4.62
CA ILE A 12 40.38 37.33 5.50
C ILE A 12 39.03 37.66 4.85
N THR A 13 38.93 38.80 4.18
CA THR A 13 37.69 39.23 3.51
C THR A 13 37.35 38.35 2.32
N VAL A 14 38.35 37.91 1.55
CA VAL A 14 38.13 37.00 0.41
C VAL A 14 37.66 35.62 0.90
N ILE A 15 38.26 35.07 1.96
CA ILE A 15 37.85 33.78 2.54
C ILE A 15 36.40 33.85 3.07
N ALA A 16 36.02 34.95 3.74
CA ALA A 16 34.67 35.13 4.24
C ALA A 16 33.61 35.18 3.12
N ILE A 17 33.92 35.80 1.97
CA ILE A 17 33.02 35.86 0.81
C ILE A 17 32.82 34.47 0.18
N ILE A 18 33.90 33.68 0.08
CA ILE A 18 33.83 32.31 -0.48
C ILE A 18 32.97 31.42 0.44
N LEU A 19 33.17 31.48 1.76
CA LEU A 19 32.38 30.72 2.73
C LEU A 19 30.90 31.14 2.72
N ALA A 20 30.59 32.42 2.64
CA ALA A 20 29.22 32.92 2.58
C ALA A 20 28.48 32.54 1.28
N LYS A 21 29.20 32.33 0.18
CA LYS A 21 28.61 31.86 -1.09
C LYS A 21 28.33 30.36 -1.06
N ALA A 22 29.26 29.57 -0.50
CA ALA A 22 29.09 28.12 -0.36
C ALA A 22 27.91 27.74 0.55
N THR A 23 27.66 28.48 1.64
CA THR A 23 26.52 28.21 2.53
C THR A 23 25.16 28.56 1.90
N LYS A 24 25.10 29.55 1.01
CA LYS A 24 23.87 29.92 0.28
C LYS A 24 23.49 28.92 -0.79
N ASP A 25 24.45 28.26 -1.43
CA ASP A 25 24.17 27.20 -2.42
C ASP A 25 23.78 25.88 -1.75
N LEU A 26 24.37 25.53 -0.60
CA LEU A 26 23.97 24.35 0.16
C LEU A 26 22.55 24.46 0.75
N SER A 27 22.15 25.64 1.21
CA SER A 27 20.78 25.87 1.69
C SER A 27 19.73 25.84 0.56
N ARG A 28 20.12 26.09 -0.69
CA ARG A 28 19.23 25.91 -1.86
C ARG A 28 19.07 24.46 -2.31
N CYS A 29 20.08 23.62 -2.13
CA CYS A 29 19.98 22.19 -2.45
C CYS A 29 19.28 21.39 -1.35
N MET A 30 19.48 21.74 -0.08
CA MET A 30 18.84 21.05 1.04
C MET A 30 17.33 21.34 1.16
N PHE A 31 16.85 22.49 0.66
CA PHE A 31 15.43 22.85 0.80
C PHE A 31 14.51 22.30 -0.30
N LYS A 32 15.07 21.67 -1.35
CA LYS A 32 14.29 21.19 -2.50
C LYS A 32 13.93 19.71 -2.46
N ILE A 33 14.35 18.96 -1.43
CA ILE A 33 14.12 17.50 -1.36
C ILE A 33 13.46 17.05 -0.02
N GLY A 34 12.95 17.97 0.80
CA GLY A 34 12.63 17.62 2.21
C GLY A 34 11.21 17.86 2.73
N TYR A 35 10.68 19.09 2.67
CA TYR A 35 9.68 19.48 3.70
C TYR A 35 8.58 20.44 3.22
N HIS A 36 8.05 20.26 2.00
CA HIS A 36 6.88 21.02 1.54
C HIS A 36 5.55 20.25 1.50
N LYS A 37 5.44 19.10 2.17
CA LYS A 37 4.21 18.30 2.14
C LYS A 37 3.69 17.83 3.50
N ILE A 38 3.92 18.59 4.59
CA ILE A 38 3.42 18.25 5.92
C ILE A 38 2.94 19.49 6.70
N THR A 39 2.12 20.36 6.09
CA THR A 39 1.45 21.46 6.84
C THR A 39 -0.02 21.69 6.45
N ALA A 40 -0.71 20.68 5.92
CA ALA A 40 -2.16 20.71 5.75
C ALA A 40 -2.81 19.65 6.63
N TYR A 41 -2.89 19.93 7.94
CA TYR A 41 -3.41 18.97 8.93
C TYR A 41 -4.78 19.34 9.53
N PHE A 42 -5.43 20.43 9.12
CA PHE A 42 -6.76 20.82 9.66
C PHE A 42 -7.69 21.50 8.64
N ASP A 43 -8.02 20.75 7.57
CA ASP A 43 -9.23 20.89 6.75
C ASP A 43 -9.46 19.49 6.16
N HIS A 44 -10.02 18.57 6.96
CA HIS A 44 -9.69 17.14 6.86
C HIS A 44 -9.93 16.59 5.44
N PRO A 45 -8.87 16.28 4.67
CA PRO A 45 -9.04 15.69 3.36
C PRO A 45 -9.78 14.37 3.54
N TYR A 46 -10.63 14.03 2.56
CA TYR A 46 -11.36 12.78 2.53
C TYR A 46 -10.50 11.61 3.04
N GLN A 47 -11.05 10.84 3.98
CA GLN A 47 -10.45 9.59 4.42
C GLN A 47 -11.49 8.49 4.35
N ALA A 48 -11.17 7.43 3.61
CA ALA A 48 -11.97 6.21 3.61
C ALA A 48 -12.11 5.66 5.04
N TYR A 49 -13.31 5.14 5.32
CA TYR A 49 -13.67 4.54 6.60
C TYR A 49 -12.87 3.25 6.81
N LEU A 50 -12.34 3.08 8.03
CA LEU A 50 -11.74 1.84 8.48
C LEU A 50 -12.80 0.99 9.13
N ASP A 51 -13.02 -0.21 8.61
CA ASP A 51 -13.99 -1.16 9.11
C ASP A 51 -13.30 -2.32 9.82
N ASN A 52 -13.87 -2.74 10.96
CA ASN A 52 -13.35 -3.82 11.82
C ASN A 52 -11.89 -3.66 12.29
N CYS A 53 -11.29 -2.47 12.20
CA CYS A 53 -9.92 -2.23 12.66
C CYS A 53 -9.79 -2.03 14.18
N ASP A 54 -10.89 -1.73 14.88
CA ASP A 54 -10.92 -1.59 16.34
C ASP A 54 -11.66 -2.77 17.01
N GLY A 55 -11.88 -3.86 16.27
CA GLY A 55 -12.58 -5.05 16.75
C GLY A 55 -11.77 -5.85 17.79
N PRO A 56 -12.41 -6.79 18.51
CA PRO A 56 -11.73 -7.64 19.48
C PRO A 56 -10.82 -8.70 18.84
N ALA A 57 -10.97 -8.94 17.54
CA ALA A 57 -10.21 -9.93 16.79
C ALA A 57 -8.76 -9.48 16.55
N GLU A 58 -7.85 -10.44 16.50
CA GLU A 58 -6.45 -10.19 16.19
C GLU A 58 -6.29 -9.76 14.73
N LEU A 59 -5.72 -8.56 14.52
CA LEU A 59 -5.50 -7.99 13.19
C LEU A 59 -4.24 -8.56 12.53
N ILE A 60 -4.30 -8.79 11.23
CA ILE A 60 -3.14 -9.13 10.43
C ILE A 60 -2.52 -7.83 9.88
N HIS A 61 -1.42 -7.39 10.49
CA HIS A 61 -0.80 -6.13 10.12
C HIS A 61 -0.30 -6.11 8.66
N GLY A 62 -0.70 -5.06 7.94
CA GLY A 62 -0.31 -4.88 6.54
C GLY A 62 -1.23 -5.58 5.53
N GLU A 63 -2.30 -6.21 6.01
CA GLU A 63 -3.32 -6.86 5.19
C GLU A 63 -4.67 -6.17 5.30
N TYR A 64 -5.24 -5.81 4.16
CA TYR A 64 -6.48 -5.05 4.08
C TYR A 64 -7.34 -5.51 2.92
N MET A 65 -8.65 -5.49 3.13
CA MET A 65 -9.64 -5.53 2.06
C MET A 65 -10.03 -4.09 1.70
N VAL A 66 -10.03 -3.75 0.42
CA VAL A 66 -10.37 -2.42 -0.05
C VAL A 66 -11.55 -2.50 -1.02
N LYS A 67 -12.58 -1.70 -0.73
CA LYS A 67 -13.74 -1.52 -1.61
C LYS A 67 -13.62 -0.19 -2.35
N LEU A 68 -13.59 -0.24 -3.67
CA LEU A 68 -13.66 0.94 -4.53
C LEU A 68 -15.12 1.29 -4.84
N LYS A 69 -15.39 2.59 -5.01
CA LYS A 69 -16.69 3.09 -5.48
C LYS A 69 -16.95 2.65 -6.92
N PRO A 70 -18.22 2.49 -7.32
CA PRO A 70 -18.60 2.23 -8.70
C PRO A 70 -17.91 3.17 -9.70
N GLY A 71 -17.38 2.60 -10.78
CA GLY A 71 -16.66 3.33 -11.84
C GLY A 71 -15.22 3.72 -11.51
N HIS A 72 -14.71 3.47 -10.30
CA HIS A 72 -13.31 3.71 -9.95
C HIS A 72 -12.45 2.45 -10.19
N SER A 73 -11.74 2.43 -11.31
CA SER A 73 -10.88 1.29 -11.69
C SER A 73 -9.60 1.20 -10.85
N LEU A 74 -9.01 -0.01 -10.77
CA LEU A 74 -7.69 -0.23 -10.17
C LEU A 74 -6.61 0.69 -10.77
N ARG A 75 -6.64 0.90 -12.09
CA ARG A 75 -5.70 1.81 -12.76
C ARG A 75 -5.86 3.26 -12.30
N SER A 76 -7.10 3.72 -12.12
CA SER A 76 -7.39 5.06 -11.59
C SER A 76 -6.90 5.18 -10.14
N HIS A 77 -7.16 4.15 -9.34
CA HIS A 77 -6.70 4.05 -7.96
C HIS A 77 -5.17 4.09 -7.83
N SER A 78 -4.44 3.25 -8.57
CA SER A 78 -2.97 3.23 -8.61
C SER A 78 -2.38 4.60 -8.95
N LYS A 79 -3.01 5.32 -9.89
CA LYS A 79 -2.60 6.67 -10.26
C LYS A 79 -2.85 7.67 -9.13
N ALA A 80 -3.99 7.59 -8.45
CA ALA A 80 -4.35 8.48 -7.35
C ALA A 80 -3.39 8.36 -6.15
N ILE A 81 -3.01 7.12 -5.79
CA ILE A 81 -2.08 6.85 -4.68
C ILE A 81 -0.60 6.99 -5.07
N GLY A 82 -0.31 7.17 -6.36
CA GLY A 82 1.04 7.30 -6.91
C GLY A 82 1.87 6.02 -6.77
N THR A 83 1.24 4.86 -6.78
CA THR A 83 1.88 3.54 -6.61
C THR A 83 1.06 2.49 -7.35
N ASP A 84 1.74 1.56 -8.01
CA ASP A 84 1.10 0.44 -8.69
C ASP A 84 0.58 -0.59 -7.66
N ILE A 85 -0.72 -0.55 -7.37
CA ILE A 85 -1.32 -1.37 -6.31
C ILE A 85 -1.40 -2.85 -6.69
N GLU A 86 -1.39 -3.19 -7.98
CA GLU A 86 -1.55 -4.58 -8.45
C GLU A 86 -0.46 -5.51 -7.90
N LYS A 87 0.72 -4.97 -7.58
CA LYS A 87 1.83 -5.71 -6.94
C LYS A 87 1.54 -6.15 -5.51
N HIS A 88 0.56 -5.54 -4.86
CA HIS A 88 0.15 -5.84 -3.50
C HIS A 88 -1.14 -6.67 -3.46
N ILE A 89 -1.88 -6.77 -4.57
CA ILE A 89 -3.15 -7.48 -4.63
C ILE A 89 -2.89 -8.99 -4.57
N THR A 90 -3.51 -9.65 -3.60
CA THR A 90 -3.53 -11.12 -3.50
C THR A 90 -4.79 -11.72 -4.08
N SER A 91 -5.90 -10.98 -4.04
CA SER A 91 -7.21 -11.40 -4.53
C SER A 91 -7.97 -10.17 -5.04
N HIS A 92 -8.70 -10.30 -6.16
CA HIS A 92 -9.65 -9.27 -6.60
C HIS A 92 -10.97 -9.89 -7.02
N ARG A 93 -12.05 -9.16 -6.79
CA ARG A 93 -13.42 -9.53 -7.11
C ARG A 93 -14.08 -8.34 -7.80
N ASP A 94 -14.38 -8.50 -9.08
CA ASP A 94 -14.95 -7.43 -9.89
C ASP A 94 -16.42 -7.13 -9.55
N HIS A 95 -17.08 -8.04 -8.82
CA HIS A 95 -18.49 -7.92 -8.44
C HIS A 95 -18.74 -8.56 -7.07
N ASN A 96 -19.52 -7.89 -6.22
CA ASN A 96 -20.15 -8.56 -5.07
C ASN A 96 -21.50 -9.12 -5.51
N THR A 97 -21.69 -10.43 -5.36
CA THR A 97 -22.74 -11.23 -6.03
C THR A 97 -24.18 -10.90 -5.62
N PHE A 98 -24.41 -10.05 -4.61
CA PHE A 98 -25.75 -9.84 -4.07
C PHE A 98 -26.31 -8.41 -4.14
N PHE A 99 -25.51 -7.34 -4.03
CA PHE A 99 -26.08 -5.97 -3.92
C PHE A 99 -25.29 -4.83 -4.55
N ASP A 100 -24.08 -5.08 -5.07
CA ASP A 100 -23.19 -4.00 -5.50
C ASP A 100 -22.41 -4.42 -6.75
N MET A 101 -23.12 -4.40 -7.89
CA MET A 101 -22.63 -4.97 -9.16
C MET A 101 -21.53 -4.14 -9.82
N GLU A 102 -21.21 -2.94 -9.33
CA GLU A 102 -20.24 -2.06 -9.99
C GLU A 102 -19.02 -1.72 -9.12
N SER A 103 -19.02 -2.15 -7.86
CA SER A 103 -17.92 -1.92 -6.93
C SER A 103 -16.84 -3.00 -7.07
N ILE A 104 -15.58 -2.58 -7.15
CA ILE A 104 -14.43 -3.49 -7.14
C ILE A 104 -13.99 -3.72 -5.70
N PHE A 105 -13.75 -4.98 -5.36
CA PHE A 105 -13.13 -5.39 -4.09
C PHE A 105 -11.78 -6.00 -4.37
N TYR A 106 -10.76 -5.66 -3.58
CA TYR A 106 -9.49 -6.36 -3.62
C TYR A 106 -8.91 -6.54 -2.23
N ASP A 107 -8.23 -7.66 -2.05
CA ASP A 107 -7.44 -7.97 -0.87
C ASP A 107 -5.97 -7.67 -1.19
N ALA A 108 -5.28 -6.99 -0.29
CA ALA A 108 -3.89 -6.60 -0.48
C ALA A 108 -3.02 -6.87 0.74
N GLN A 109 -1.76 -7.21 0.49
CA GLN A 109 -0.75 -7.53 1.51
C GLN A 109 0.50 -6.66 1.38
N GLY A 110 1.28 -6.59 2.47
CA GLY A 110 2.49 -5.78 2.52
C GLY A 110 2.23 -4.27 2.45
N ILE A 111 1.04 -3.83 2.86
CA ILE A 111 0.65 -2.43 2.85
C ILE A 111 1.20 -1.73 4.11
N GLY A 112 2.30 -0.99 3.94
CA GLY A 112 2.86 -0.16 5.01
C GLY A 112 2.01 1.08 5.33
N THR A 113 2.25 1.70 6.48
CA THR A 113 1.48 2.85 6.99
C THR A 113 1.37 4.00 5.99
N GLU A 114 2.45 4.33 5.29
CA GLU A 114 2.45 5.42 4.32
C GLU A 114 1.52 5.12 3.13
N LEU A 115 1.60 3.90 2.60
CA LEU A 115 0.75 3.48 1.48
C LEU A 115 -0.72 3.40 1.93
N LEU A 116 -1.00 2.88 3.13
CA LEU A 116 -2.34 2.86 3.71
C LEU A 116 -2.94 4.27 3.80
N MET A 117 -2.17 5.27 4.27
CA MET A 117 -2.65 6.65 4.33
C MET A 117 -3.00 7.21 2.94
N ARG A 118 -2.23 6.85 1.89
CA ARG A 118 -2.55 7.29 0.52
C ARG A 118 -3.78 6.60 -0.04
N ILE A 119 -3.95 5.30 0.23
CA ILE A 119 -5.17 4.56 -0.14
C ILE A 119 -6.38 5.20 0.53
N ARG A 120 -6.31 5.47 1.84
CA ARG A 120 -7.38 6.16 2.57
C ARG A 120 -7.71 7.53 2.01
N ALA A 121 -6.72 8.26 1.51
CA ALA A 121 -6.90 9.60 0.96
C ALA A 121 -7.54 9.61 -0.44
N ASP A 122 -7.65 8.46 -1.13
CA ASP A 122 -8.27 8.41 -2.45
C ASP A 122 -9.82 8.51 -2.35
N PRO A 123 -10.46 9.56 -2.92
CA PRO A 123 -11.91 9.71 -2.94
C PRO A 123 -12.67 8.57 -3.60
N GLY A 124 -12.01 7.77 -4.45
CA GLY A 124 -12.59 6.59 -5.09
C GLY A 124 -12.63 5.35 -4.19
N VAL A 125 -11.99 5.36 -3.02
CA VAL A 125 -12.07 4.26 -2.04
C VAL A 125 -13.28 4.49 -1.13
N TYR A 126 -14.20 3.54 -1.06
CA TYR A 126 -15.39 3.61 -0.20
C TYR A 126 -15.06 3.20 1.24
N LEU A 127 -14.39 2.06 1.41
CA LEU A 127 -14.14 1.41 2.70
C LEU A 127 -12.85 0.61 2.64
N ILE A 128 -12.16 0.52 3.76
CA ILE A 128 -11.03 -0.38 3.97
C ILE A 128 -11.34 -1.24 5.19
N GLY A 129 -11.45 -2.55 5.01
CA GLY A 129 -11.55 -3.53 6.09
C GLY A 129 -10.18 -4.00 6.53
N CYS A 130 -9.95 -4.08 7.85
CA CYS A 130 -8.78 -4.76 8.39
C CYS A 130 -8.99 -6.28 8.34
N ASN A 131 -8.01 -7.02 7.82
CA ASN A 131 -8.04 -8.48 7.88
C ASN A 131 -7.73 -8.95 9.30
N THR A 132 -8.42 -10.00 9.72
CA THR A 132 -8.28 -10.63 11.04
C THR A 132 -7.90 -12.09 10.88
N VAL A 133 -7.26 -12.68 11.89
CA VAL A 133 -6.88 -14.10 11.88
C VAL A 133 -8.10 -15.00 11.73
N GLU A 134 -9.22 -14.66 12.37
CA GLU A 134 -10.48 -15.43 12.32
C GLU A 134 -11.09 -15.55 10.91
N ASN A 135 -10.82 -14.59 10.01
CA ASN A 135 -11.34 -14.62 8.64
C ASN A 135 -10.59 -15.60 7.72
N LEU A 136 -9.44 -16.13 8.13
CA LEU A 136 -8.68 -17.09 7.31
C LEU A 136 -9.27 -18.51 7.39
N ASP A 137 -9.85 -18.88 8.53
CA ASP A 137 -10.35 -20.24 8.76
C ASP A 137 -11.68 -20.51 8.02
N ASP A 138 -12.49 -19.48 7.81
CA ASP A 138 -13.75 -19.58 7.05
C ASP A 138 -13.49 -19.80 5.55
N PHE A 139 -12.39 -19.28 5.00
CA PHE A 139 -12.00 -19.52 3.60
C PHE A 139 -11.44 -20.93 3.36
N LEU A 140 -10.68 -21.47 4.32
CA LEU A 140 -10.14 -22.83 4.22
C LEU A 140 -11.23 -23.90 4.34
N SER A 141 -12.35 -23.57 4.98
CA SER A 141 -13.47 -24.49 5.16
C SER A 141 -14.29 -24.72 3.87
N ILE A 142 -14.27 -23.77 2.92
CA ILE A 142 -15.03 -23.88 1.65
C ILE A 142 -14.32 -24.79 0.64
N GLU A 143 -12.99 -24.83 0.63
CA GLU A 143 -12.25 -25.70 -0.31
C GLU A 143 -12.34 -27.19 0.08
N MET A 144 -12.53 -27.52 1.36
CA MET A 144 -12.58 -28.91 1.80
C MET A 144 -13.92 -29.62 1.52
N GLU A 145 -15.03 -28.90 1.32
CA GLU A 145 -16.32 -29.52 0.95
C GLU A 145 -16.49 -29.72 -0.58
N SER A 146 -15.67 -29.07 -1.42
CA SER A 146 -15.74 -29.25 -2.88
C SER A 146 -14.98 -30.49 -3.38
N ALA A 147 -14.18 -31.14 -2.53
CA ALA A 147 -13.63 -32.45 -2.82
C ALA A 147 -14.70 -33.52 -2.52
N GLY A 148 -15.65 -33.68 -3.45
CA GLY A 148 -16.67 -34.72 -3.38
C GLY A 148 -16.06 -36.11 -3.13
N PRO A 149 -16.86 -37.07 -2.63
CA PRO A 149 -16.37 -38.40 -2.31
C PRO A 149 -15.68 -38.99 -3.53
N VAL A 150 -14.38 -39.27 -3.40
CA VAL A 150 -13.62 -40.00 -4.41
C VAL A 150 -14.31 -41.35 -4.56
N HIS A 151 -15.14 -41.49 -5.58
CA HIS A 151 -15.73 -42.75 -5.96
C HIS A 151 -14.57 -43.71 -6.25
N SER A 152 -14.31 -44.58 -5.28
CA SER A 152 -13.32 -45.64 -5.38
C SER A 152 -13.69 -46.50 -6.58
N LEU A 153 -12.98 -46.29 -7.70
CA LEU A 153 -13.01 -47.15 -8.87
C LEU A 153 -12.45 -48.50 -8.45
N ARG A 154 -13.36 -49.36 -8.00
CA ARG A 154 -13.14 -50.76 -7.71
C ARG A 154 -12.75 -51.43 -9.03
N THR A 155 -11.46 -51.63 -9.25
CA THR A 155 -10.93 -52.47 -10.31
C THR A 155 -11.46 -53.88 -10.09
N ALA A 156 -12.33 -54.34 -10.98
CA ALA A 156 -12.72 -55.73 -11.05
C ALA A 156 -11.52 -56.50 -11.63
N ASP A 157 -10.86 -57.28 -10.78
CA ASP A 157 -10.04 -58.41 -11.20
C ASP A 157 -10.98 -59.43 -11.87
N GLU A 158 -11.01 -59.45 -13.20
CA GLU A 158 -11.55 -60.58 -13.95
C GLU A 158 -10.45 -61.62 -14.15
N ASP A 159 -10.51 -62.60 -13.26
CA ASP A 159 -9.93 -63.93 -13.32
C ASP A 159 -10.57 -64.73 -14.46
N VAL A 160 -9.82 -65.06 -15.52
CA VAL A 160 -10.21 -66.05 -16.53
C VAL A 160 -9.07 -67.03 -16.76
N GLY A 161 -9.03 -68.06 -15.90
CA GLY A 161 -9.29 -69.43 -16.33
C GLY A 161 -8.32 -70.03 -17.34
N THR A 162 -7.31 -70.72 -16.82
CA THR A 162 -6.58 -71.79 -17.51
C THR A 162 -7.50 -73.00 -17.73
N LEU A 163 -7.69 -73.43 -18.98
CA LEU A 163 -8.12 -74.79 -19.31
C LEU A 163 -7.40 -75.29 -20.57
N LEU A 164 -6.54 -76.30 -20.32
CA LEU A 164 -6.04 -77.38 -21.18
C LEU A 164 -5.34 -77.05 -22.51
#